data_AF-A0A8D8C604-F1
#
_entry.id   AF-A0A8D8C604-F1
#
_cell.length_a   1.000
_cell.length_b   1.000
_cell.length_c   1.000
_cell.angle_alpha   90.00
_cell.angle_beta   90.00
_cell.angle_gamma   90.00
#
_symmetry.space_group_name_H-M   'P 1'
#
loop_
_entity.id
_entity.type
_entity.pdbx_description
1 polymer ?
#
loop_
_entity_poly.entity_id
_entity_poly.type
_entity_poly.pdbx_seq_one_letter_code
_entity_poly.pdbx_strand_id
1 'polypeptide(L)'
;KNGTLHRFMVFNGDEQKIASFAKKNYKLEKELSMRGWNWVTVHFKGSVLSFDFDSKKSFEIPLNHVSQCNTGKNEVTAEFHRNDDAPVNLMEMRFHMPISESADTDPVEAFQEQVMKQTSVISASGDAIAISRKIHCLTPRGRYDI
;
A
#
# COMPACT_ATOMS: atom_id res chain seq x y z
N LYS A 1 -0.99 12.75 -14.57
CA LYS A 1 -0.32 12.08 -15.72
C LYS A 1 1.06 11.54 -15.36
N ASN A 2 1.76 12.13 -14.38
CA ASN A 2 3.05 11.66 -13.84
C ASN A 2 2.96 10.47 -12.86
N GLY A 3 1.78 9.88 -12.65
CA GLY A 3 1.60 8.75 -11.73
C GLY A 3 1.60 9.12 -10.24
N THR A 4 1.76 10.39 -9.88
CA THR A 4 1.80 10.88 -8.49
C THR A 4 0.42 11.30 -7.99
N LEU A 5 0.12 11.04 -6.72
CA LEU A 5 -1.09 11.52 -6.04
C LEU A 5 -0.74 12.69 -5.13
N HIS A 6 -1.33 13.85 -5.37
CA HIS A 6 -1.28 15.01 -4.48
C HIS A 6 -2.62 15.16 -3.77
N ARG A 7 -2.59 15.20 -2.44
CA ARG A 7 -3.79 15.39 -1.62
C ARG A 7 -3.78 16.78 -1.02
N PHE A 8 -4.58 17.67 -1.60
CA PHE A 8 -4.88 18.98 -1.03
C PHE A 8 -6.11 18.83 -0.14
N MET A 9 -6.00 19.22 1.13
CA MET A 9 -7.08 19.12 2.13
C MET A 9 -7.31 20.51 2.75
N VAL A 10 -8.38 20.63 3.53
CA VAL A 10 -8.72 21.85 4.28
C VAL A 10 -9.04 23.03 3.35
N PHE A 11 -9.90 22.79 2.36
CA PHE A 11 -10.59 23.89 1.69
C PHE A 11 -11.65 24.45 2.63
N ASN A 12 -11.75 25.78 2.72
CA ASN A 12 -12.71 26.47 3.57
C ASN A 12 -13.53 27.45 2.70
N GLY A 13 -14.76 27.07 2.33
CA GLY A 13 -15.74 27.96 1.70
C GLY A 13 -15.59 28.19 0.19
N ASP A 14 -14.58 27.59 -0.44
CA ASP A 14 -14.34 27.66 -1.90
C ASP A 14 -14.64 26.35 -2.64
N GLU A 15 -15.19 25.34 -1.96
CA GLU A 15 -15.40 23.99 -2.49
C GLU A 15 -16.28 24.01 -3.75
N GLN A 16 -17.36 24.79 -3.74
CA GLN A 16 -18.26 24.90 -4.89
C GLN A 16 -17.60 25.59 -6.09
N LYS A 17 -16.76 26.60 -5.84
CA LYS A 17 -16.02 27.29 -6.91
C LYS A 17 -14.99 26.35 -7.53
N ILE A 18 -14.24 25.63 -6.68
CA ILE A 18 -13.25 24.63 -7.11
C ILE A 18 -13.93 23.50 -7.89
N ALA A 19 -15.05 22.97 -7.41
CA ALA A 19 -15.81 21.93 -8.08
C ALA A 19 -16.31 22.40 -9.46
N SER A 20 -16.86 23.62 -9.54
CA SER A 20 -17.33 24.21 -10.80
C SER A 20 -16.19 24.43 -11.79
N PHE A 21 -15.04 24.92 -11.30
CA PHE A 21 -13.83 25.10 -12.09
C PHE A 21 -13.28 23.76 -12.60
N ALA A 22 -13.22 22.74 -11.74
CA ALA A 22 -12.75 21.40 -12.09
C ALA A 22 -13.65 20.72 -13.13
N LYS A 23 -14.98 20.81 -12.96
CA LYS A 23 -15.96 20.26 -13.90
C LYS A 23 -15.90 20.96 -15.26
N LYS A 24 -15.79 22.30 -15.28
CA LYS A 24 -15.73 23.10 -16.52
C LYS A 24 -14.43 22.87 -17.31
N ASN A 25 -13.28 22.90 -16.64
CA ASN A 25 -11.99 22.92 -17.33
C ASN A 25 -11.35 21.53 -17.50
N TYR A 26 -11.62 20.61 -16.58
CA TYR A 26 -10.97 19.29 -16.56
C TYR A 26 -11.94 18.13 -16.72
N LYS A 27 -13.27 18.39 -16.77
CA LYS A 27 -14.32 17.36 -16.83
C LYS A 27 -14.15 16.32 -15.70
N LEU A 28 -13.67 16.77 -14.55
CA LEU A 28 -13.42 15.92 -13.39
C LEU A 28 -14.69 15.85 -12.54
N GLU A 29 -15.23 14.65 -12.42
CA GLU A 29 -16.27 14.30 -11.46
C GLU A 29 -15.89 12.92 -10.92
N LYS A 30 -15.60 12.84 -9.62
CA LYS A 30 -15.08 11.63 -8.98
C LYS A 30 -15.95 11.30 -7.79
N GLU A 31 -16.72 10.24 -7.90
CA GLU A 31 -17.52 9.70 -6.80
C GLU A 31 -16.72 8.62 -6.07
N LEU A 32 -16.75 8.67 -4.73
CA LEU A 32 -16.09 7.67 -3.88
C LEU A 32 -17.11 6.67 -3.35
N SER A 33 -16.68 5.42 -3.15
CA SER A 33 -17.49 4.41 -2.48
C SER A 33 -17.50 4.65 -0.98
N MET A 34 -18.69 4.75 -0.37
CA MET A 34 -18.89 4.90 1.07
C MET A 34 -19.48 3.64 1.71
N ARG A 35 -19.47 2.50 1.01
CA ARG A 35 -20.16 1.26 1.46
C ARG A 35 -19.43 0.51 2.58
N GLY A 36 -18.13 0.77 2.78
CA GLY A 36 -17.33 0.10 3.82
C GLY A 36 -17.03 -1.39 3.55
N TRP A 37 -17.22 -1.86 2.31
CA TRP A 37 -16.91 -3.24 1.93
C TRP A 37 -15.40 -3.45 1.78
N ASN A 38 -14.92 -4.60 2.23
CA ASN A 38 -13.51 -4.98 2.26
C ASN A 38 -13.11 -5.95 1.13
N TRP A 39 -14.05 -6.42 0.32
CA TRP A 39 -13.75 -7.09 -0.94
C TRP A 39 -13.74 -6.06 -2.06
N VAL A 40 -12.56 -5.73 -2.55
CA VAL A 40 -12.35 -4.67 -3.52
C VAL A 40 -11.33 -5.12 -4.55
N THR A 41 -11.43 -4.59 -5.76
CA THR A 41 -10.43 -4.83 -6.79
C THR A 41 -9.29 -3.84 -6.60
N VAL A 42 -8.06 -4.35 -6.59
CA VAL A 42 -6.87 -3.53 -6.41
C VAL A 42 -6.23 -3.25 -7.77
N HIS A 43 -5.89 -1.97 -8.01
CA HIS A 43 -5.25 -1.53 -9.25
C HIS A 43 -4.02 -0.68 -8.96
N PHE A 44 -2.91 -1.00 -9.62
CA PHE A 44 -1.72 -0.15 -9.65
C PHE A 44 -1.92 0.97 -10.67
N LYS A 45 -1.98 2.22 -10.20
CA LYS A 45 -2.16 3.44 -11.02
C LYS A 45 -0.97 4.36 -10.83
N GLY A 46 0.11 4.12 -11.58
CA GLY A 46 1.38 4.79 -11.35
C GLY A 46 1.96 4.37 -10.00
N SER A 47 2.30 5.33 -9.14
CA SER A 47 2.83 5.07 -7.79
C SER A 47 1.76 5.01 -6.71
N VAL A 48 0.56 4.60 -7.08
CA VAL A 48 -0.61 4.58 -6.20
C VAL A 48 -1.33 3.25 -6.34
N LEU A 49 -1.62 2.63 -5.20
CA LEU A 49 -2.52 1.50 -5.09
C LEU A 49 -3.96 2.00 -4.93
N SER A 50 -4.83 1.69 -5.90
CA SER A 50 -6.24 2.11 -5.93
C SER A 50 -7.13 0.93 -5.56
N PHE A 51 -7.99 1.10 -4.57
CA PHE A 51 -8.95 0.11 -4.13
C PHE A 51 -10.33 0.49 -4.63
N ASP A 52 -10.86 -0.26 -5.59
CA ASP A 52 -12.07 0.09 -6.33
C ASP A 52 -13.17 -0.93 -6.05
N PHE A 53 -14.40 -0.45 -5.87
CA PHE A 53 -15.61 -1.26 -5.72
C PHE A 53 -16.68 -0.73 -6.66
N ASP A 54 -17.21 -1.58 -7.54
CA ASP A 54 -18.29 -1.24 -8.49
C ASP A 54 -17.95 0.03 -9.30
N SER A 55 -16.74 0.08 -9.86
CA SER A 55 -16.18 1.22 -10.61
C SER A 55 -16.03 2.53 -9.81
N LYS A 56 -16.35 2.54 -8.51
CA LYS A 56 -16.13 3.66 -7.60
C LYS A 56 -14.88 3.40 -6.77
N LYS A 57 -14.05 4.42 -6.60
CA LYS A 57 -12.86 4.29 -5.75
C LYS A 57 -13.25 4.35 -4.29
N SER A 58 -12.78 3.40 -3.49
CA SER A 58 -12.94 3.40 -2.04
C SER A 58 -11.83 4.26 -1.40
N PHE A 59 -10.58 3.83 -1.55
CA PHE A 59 -9.41 4.56 -1.07
C PHE A 59 -8.18 4.32 -1.95
N GLU A 60 -7.16 5.16 -1.77
CA GLU A 60 -5.92 5.14 -2.53
C GLU A 60 -4.72 5.21 -1.56
N ILE A 61 -3.73 4.35 -1.74
CA ILE A 61 -2.49 4.30 -0.95
C ILE A 61 -1.30 4.67 -1.85
N PRO A 62 -0.60 5.78 -1.60
CA PRO A 62 0.67 6.09 -2.26
C PRO A 62 1.75 5.07 -1.89
N LEU A 63 2.42 4.48 -2.88
CA LEU A 63 3.44 3.45 -2.67
C LEU A 63 4.73 4.01 -2.03
N ASN A 64 4.96 5.31 -2.12
CA ASN A 64 6.06 5.98 -1.42
C ASN A 64 5.88 6.04 0.11
N HIS A 65 4.70 5.70 0.63
CA HIS A 65 4.48 5.56 2.08
C HIS A 65 4.67 4.11 2.56
N VAL A 66 4.80 3.15 1.64
CA VAL A 66 5.03 1.75 1.95
C VAL A 66 6.53 1.54 2.17
N SER A 67 6.89 1.08 3.36
CA SER A 67 8.27 0.83 3.76
C SER A 67 8.74 -0.56 3.38
N GLN A 68 7.83 -1.55 3.44
CA GLN A 68 8.13 -2.95 3.14
C GLN A 68 6.86 -3.68 2.71
N CYS A 69 7.02 -4.72 1.91
CA CYS A 69 5.94 -5.60 1.47
C CYS A 69 6.36 -7.05 1.67
N ASN A 70 5.74 -7.71 2.64
CA ASN A 70 6.02 -9.09 3.03
C ASN A 70 4.93 -10.03 2.50
N THR A 71 5.31 -11.24 2.12
CA THR A 71 4.38 -12.26 1.60
C THR A 71 4.14 -13.34 2.63
N GLY A 72 2.91 -13.84 2.65
CA GLY A 72 2.49 -15.00 3.42
C GLY A 72 1.64 -15.93 2.55
N LYS A 73 1.12 -17.01 3.14
CA LYS A 73 0.26 -17.93 2.40
C LYS A 73 -1.06 -17.23 2.04
N ASN A 74 -1.29 -16.95 0.77
CA ASN A 74 -2.47 -16.25 0.25
C ASN A 74 -2.67 -14.86 0.86
N GLU A 75 -1.59 -14.20 1.27
CA GLU A 75 -1.67 -12.88 1.86
C GLU A 75 -0.44 -12.03 1.55
N VAL A 76 -0.65 -10.73 1.49
CA VAL A 76 0.40 -9.74 1.41
C VAL A 76 0.24 -8.75 2.54
N THR A 77 1.34 -8.47 3.24
CA THR A 77 1.43 -7.49 4.30
C THR A 77 2.21 -6.26 3.79
N ALA A 78 1.53 -5.12 3.69
CA ALA A 78 2.15 -3.83 3.44
C ALA A 78 2.42 -3.13 4.78
N GLU A 79 3.68 -2.79 5.02
CA GLU A 79 4.13 -2.01 6.17
C GLU A 79 4.39 -0.57 5.74
N PHE A 80 4.12 0.38 6.64
CA PHE A 80 4.16 1.81 6.33
C PHE A 80 5.21 2.54 7.16
N HIS A 81 5.80 3.58 6.57
CA HIS A 81 6.63 4.52 7.30
C HIS A 81 5.82 5.21 8.40
N ARG A 82 6.36 5.23 9.61
CA ARG A 82 5.83 6.04 10.71
C ARG A 82 5.98 7.53 10.39
N ASN A 83 4.95 8.29 10.70
CA ASN A 83 4.94 9.75 10.66
C ASN A 83 4.79 10.30 12.09
N ASP A 84 5.87 10.86 12.64
CA ASP A 84 5.88 11.41 13.99
C ASP A 84 5.05 12.69 14.13
N ASP A 85 4.74 13.36 13.02
CA ASP A 85 3.86 14.54 13.01
C ASP A 85 2.36 14.16 13.01
N ALA A 86 2.04 12.88 12.81
CA ALA A 86 0.67 12.39 12.80
C ALA A 86 0.27 11.82 14.17
N PRO A 87 -0.88 12.22 14.74
CA PRO A 87 -1.36 11.69 16.02
C PRO A 87 -1.75 10.21 15.94
N VAL A 88 -2.09 9.72 14.73
CA VAL A 88 -2.46 8.33 14.46
C VAL A 88 -1.66 7.85 13.26
N ASN A 89 -1.03 6.69 13.42
CA ASN A 89 -0.19 6.07 12.40
C ASN A 89 -0.80 4.74 11.94
N LEU A 90 -0.93 4.58 10.62
CA LEU A 90 -1.18 3.28 10.01
C LEU A 90 0.16 2.55 9.94
N MET A 91 0.29 1.42 10.63
CA MET A 91 1.56 0.69 10.71
C MET A 91 1.64 -0.45 9.69
N GLU A 92 0.57 -1.23 9.58
CA GLU A 92 0.49 -2.43 8.75
C GLU A 92 -0.91 -2.55 8.14
N MET A 93 -0.99 -3.03 6.91
CA MET A 93 -2.21 -3.55 6.30
C MET A 93 -1.94 -4.91 5.69
N ARG A 94 -2.86 -5.85 5.93
CA ARG A 94 -2.79 -7.20 5.38
C ARG A 94 -3.94 -7.45 4.43
N PHE A 95 -3.62 -7.92 3.25
CA PHE A 95 -4.56 -8.22 2.18
C PHE A 95 -4.58 -9.72 1.93
N HIS A 96 -5.77 -10.30 1.92
CA HIS A 96 -5.94 -11.66 1.45
C HIS A 96 -5.95 -11.68 -0.08
N MET A 97 -5.14 -12.55 -0.66
CA MET A 97 -5.09 -12.80 -2.10
C MET A 97 -5.74 -14.16 -2.40
N PRO A 98 -6.88 -14.20 -3.10
CA PRO A 98 -7.52 -15.46 -3.45
C PRO A 98 -6.63 -16.27 -4.40
N ILE A 99 -6.60 -17.59 -4.19
CA ILE A 99 -5.88 -18.51 -5.08
C ILE A 99 -6.58 -18.50 -6.44
N SER A 100 -5.83 -18.28 -7.51
CA SER A 100 -6.30 -18.49 -8.87
C SER A 100 -5.60 -19.72 -9.43
N GLU A 101 -6.32 -20.84 -9.55
CA GLU A 101 -5.78 -22.09 -10.13
C GLU A 101 -5.42 -21.95 -11.62
N SER A 102 -5.90 -20.89 -12.27
CA SER A 102 -5.68 -20.58 -13.68
C SER A 102 -4.61 -19.51 -13.94
N ALA A 103 -3.96 -18.99 -12.90
CA ALA A 103 -2.94 -17.95 -13.06
C ALA A 103 -1.56 -18.59 -13.30
N ASP A 104 -0.91 -18.19 -14.39
CA ASP A 104 0.48 -18.59 -14.70
C ASP A 104 1.50 -18.02 -13.69
N THR A 105 1.09 -17.07 -12.86
CA THR A 105 1.95 -16.39 -11.87
C THR A 105 1.21 -16.30 -10.54
N ASP A 106 1.92 -16.55 -9.43
CA ASP A 106 1.36 -16.41 -8.09
C ASP A 106 0.91 -14.95 -7.86
N PRO A 107 -0.38 -14.70 -7.58
CA PRO A 107 -0.88 -13.35 -7.33
C PRO A 107 -0.21 -12.66 -6.13
N VAL A 108 0.25 -13.42 -5.13
CA VAL A 108 0.97 -12.89 -3.97
C VAL A 108 2.32 -12.32 -4.38
N GLU A 109 3.11 -13.10 -5.14
CA GLU A 109 4.43 -12.70 -5.63
C GLU A 109 4.32 -11.52 -6.61
N ALA A 110 3.41 -11.62 -7.58
CA ALA A 110 3.21 -10.56 -8.57
C ALA A 110 2.81 -9.22 -7.93
N PHE A 111 1.99 -9.25 -6.88
CA PHE A 111 1.62 -8.06 -6.14
C PHE A 111 2.81 -7.49 -5.36
N GLN A 112 3.56 -8.35 -4.64
CA GLN A 112 4.73 -7.94 -3.89
C GLN A 112 5.76 -7.26 -4.78
N GLU A 113 6.10 -7.87 -5.92
CA GLU A 113 7.06 -7.32 -6.88
C GLU A 113 6.64 -5.92 -7.37
N GLN A 114 5.35 -5.73 -7.69
CA GLN A 114 4.83 -4.44 -8.14
C GLN A 114 4.90 -3.36 -7.06
N VAL A 115 4.65 -3.71 -5.80
CA VAL A 115 4.81 -2.80 -4.67
C VAL A 115 6.29 -2.45 -4.49
N MET A 116 7.16 -3.46 -4.39
CA MET A 116 8.59 -3.30 -4.12
C MET A 116 9.32 -2.49 -5.21
N LYS A 117 8.88 -2.58 -6.46
CA LYS A 117 9.41 -1.77 -7.58
C LYS A 117 9.27 -0.26 -7.36
N GLN A 118 8.28 0.18 -6.58
CA GLN A 118 7.95 1.59 -6.39
C GLN A 118 8.10 2.08 -4.95
N THR A 119 8.38 1.18 -4.01
CA THR A 119 8.67 1.54 -2.62
C THR A 119 10.05 2.17 -2.50
N SER A 120 10.21 3.09 -1.56
CA SER A 120 11.52 3.65 -1.16
C SER A 120 12.25 2.73 -0.18
N VAL A 121 12.20 1.41 -0.40
CA VAL A 121 12.94 0.45 0.42
C VAL A 121 14.42 0.76 0.25
N ILE A 122 15.01 1.36 1.27
CA ILE A 122 16.45 1.32 1.48
C ILE A 122 16.70 -0.13 1.86
N SER A 123 16.95 -0.98 0.86
CA SER A 123 17.50 -2.29 1.15
C SER A 123 18.72 -2.02 2.03
N ALA A 124 18.75 -2.63 3.20
CA ALA A 124 19.94 -2.64 4.03
C ALA A 124 21.01 -3.37 3.21
N SER A 125 21.69 -2.62 2.35
CA SER A 125 22.78 -3.08 1.50
C SER A 125 24.00 -3.21 2.39
N GLY A 126 23.97 -4.22 3.25
CA GLY A 126 25.07 -4.61 4.11
C GLY A 126 25.30 -6.10 3.96
N ASP A 127 26.54 -6.48 3.66
CA ASP A 127 26.96 -7.87 3.80
C ASP A 127 27.03 -8.22 5.29
N ALA A 128 26.56 -9.42 5.64
CA ALA A 128 26.66 -9.92 7.00
C ALA A 128 28.14 -10.06 7.40
N ILE A 129 28.53 -9.41 8.50
CA ILE A 129 29.91 -9.47 9.01
C ILE A 129 30.16 -10.82 9.72
N ALA A 130 29.14 -11.39 10.34
CA ALA A 130 29.17 -12.69 10.98
C ALA A 130 27.79 -13.34 10.93
N ILE A 131 27.76 -14.68 10.97
CA ILE A 131 26.52 -15.47 11.04
C ILE A 131 26.66 -16.44 12.20
N SER A 132 25.76 -16.33 13.17
CA SER A 132 25.67 -17.19 14.34
C SER A 132 24.42 -18.04 14.26
N ARG A 133 24.59 -19.34 14.03
CA ARG A 133 23.46 -20.25 13.85
C ARG A 133 23.04 -20.91 15.16
N LYS A 134 21.74 -21.16 15.30
CA LYS A 134 21.13 -21.94 16.40
C LYS A 134 21.42 -21.39 17.79
N ILE A 135 21.52 -20.07 17.95
CA ILE A 135 21.62 -19.43 19.27
C ILE A 135 20.36 -19.75 20.06
N HIS A 136 20.52 -20.33 21.25
CA HIS A 136 19.38 -20.59 22.12
C HIS A 136 18.95 -19.31 22.83
N CYS A 137 17.76 -18.82 22.50
CA CYS A 137 17.14 -17.71 23.19
C CYS A 137 16.12 -18.23 24.21
N LEU A 138 16.13 -17.66 25.41
CA LEU A 138 15.15 -17.97 26.45
C LEU A 138 13.83 -17.22 26.22
N THR A 139 13.87 -16.02 25.61
CA THR A 139 12.69 -15.21 25.31
C THR A 139 12.91 -14.37 24.03
N PRO A 140 12.05 -14.49 23.00
CA PRO A 140 11.12 -15.61 22.80
C PRO A 140 11.88 -16.95 22.80
N ARG A 141 11.30 -17.98 23.44
CA ARG A 141 12.01 -19.26 23.63
C ARG A 141 12.19 -19.96 22.29
N GLY A 142 13.43 -20.21 21.89
CA GLY A 142 13.70 -20.86 20.62
C GLY A 142 15.18 -21.01 20.32
N ARG A 143 15.47 -21.41 19.08
CA ARG A 143 16.80 -21.32 18.50
C ARG A 143 16.71 -20.45 17.26
N TYR A 144 17.54 -19.42 17.19
CA TYR A 144 17.50 -18.42 16.14
C TYR A 144 18.86 -18.34 15.45
N ASP A 145 18.84 -18.01 14.17
CA ASP A 145 20.03 -17.62 13.43
C ASP A 145 20.11 -16.08 13.46
N ILE A 146 21.29 -15.54 13.76
CA ILE A 146 21.59 -14.10 13.85
C ILE A 146 22.73 -13.78 12.89
#